data_AF-A0A7K0PZC6-F1
#
_entry.id   AF-A0A7K0PZC6-F1
#
_cell.length_a   1.000
_cell.length_b   1.000
_cell.length_c   1.000
_cell.angle_alpha   90.00
_cell.angle_beta   90.00
_cell.angle_gamma   90.00
#
_symmetry.space_group_name_H-M   'P 1'
#
loop_
_entity.id
_entity.type
_entity.pdbx_description
1 polymer ?
#
loop_
_entity_poly.entity_id
_entity_poly.type
_entity_poly.pdbx_seq_one_letter_code
_entity_poly.pdbx_strand_id
1 'polypeptide(L)'
;MDAAALREMQAPIKQRYKDDPAAALAHLHAAGDFRDEGITATIDTWSGPQRAGFHETTGGDGSDACSGDMLLQALLGCSGVTLRSVATAMSIDIRSATLTARGDMDARGTL
;
A
#
# COMPACT_ATOMS: atom_id res chain seq x y z
N MET A 1 -13.81 -15.63 -4.40
CA MET A 1 -14.91 -14.95 -3.67
C MET A 1 -15.80 -14.27 -4.68
N ASP A 2 -17.12 -14.42 -4.57
CA ASP A 2 -18.08 -13.75 -5.44
C ASP A 2 -18.82 -12.62 -4.69
N ALA A 3 -19.74 -11.94 -5.38
CA ALA A 3 -20.50 -10.84 -4.82
C ALA A 3 -21.37 -11.25 -3.61
N ALA A 4 -21.91 -12.48 -3.60
CA ALA A 4 -22.77 -12.97 -2.53
C ALA A 4 -21.95 -13.21 -1.27
N ALA A 5 -20.84 -13.95 -1.39
CA ALA A 5 -19.91 -14.21 -0.30
C ALA A 5 -19.31 -12.91 0.28
N LEU A 6 -19.00 -11.92 -0.57
CA LEU A 6 -18.51 -10.61 -0.11
C LEU A 6 -19.59 -9.86 0.69
N ARG A 7 -20.85 -9.86 0.22
CA ARG A 7 -21.96 -9.21 0.93
C ARG A 7 -22.24 -9.88 2.27
N GLU A 8 -22.21 -11.21 2.31
CA GLU A 8 -22.40 -12.00 3.53
C GLU A 8 -21.32 -11.66 4.56
N MET A 9 -20.05 -11.67 4.17
CA MET A 9 -18.93 -11.28 5.05
C MET A 9 -19.08 -9.85 5.60
N GLN A 10 -19.52 -8.90 4.76
CA GLN A 10 -19.59 -7.49 5.14
C GLN A 10 -20.87 -7.11 5.88
N ALA A 11 -21.95 -7.89 5.79
CA ALA A 11 -23.24 -7.58 6.40
C ALA A 11 -23.15 -7.29 7.91
N PRO A 12 -22.54 -8.15 8.75
CA PRO A 12 -22.44 -7.87 10.19
C PRO A 12 -21.56 -6.64 10.49
N ILE A 13 -20.51 -6.40 9.71
CA ILE A 13 -19.63 -5.24 9.86
C ILE A 13 -20.39 -3.95 9.54
N LYS A 14 -21.14 -3.94 8.42
CA LYS A 14 -21.99 -2.80 8.03
C LYS A 14 -23.08 -2.51 9.04
N GLN A 15 -23.67 -3.55 9.64
CA GLN A 15 -24.68 -3.37 10.70
C GLN A 15 -24.04 -2.72 11.93
N ARG A 16 -22.88 -3.22 12.38
CA ARG A 16 -22.12 -2.61 13.49
C ARG A 16 -21.84 -1.12 13.24
N TYR A 17 -21.43 -0.74 12.03
CA TYR A 17 -21.15 0.67 11.71
C TYR A 17 -22.40 1.55 11.65
N LYS A 18 -23.58 0.98 11.38
CA LYS A 18 -24.85 1.71 11.47
C LYS A 18 -25.26 1.94 12.92
N ASP A 19 -25.05 0.95 13.77
CA ASP A 19 -25.41 0.99 15.19
C ASP A 19 -24.41 1.83 16.00
N ASP A 20 -23.12 1.76 15.65
CA ASP A 20 -22.01 2.52 16.22
C ASP A 20 -21.05 3.01 15.11
N PRO A 21 -21.25 4.24 14.59
CA PRO A 21 -20.39 4.80 13.57
C PRO A 21 -18.92 4.97 13.99
N ALA A 22 -18.63 5.13 15.28
CA ALA A 22 -17.25 5.28 15.75
C ALA A 22 -16.44 4.00 15.54
N ALA A 23 -17.09 2.83 15.54
CA ALA A 23 -16.46 1.55 15.22
C ALA A 23 -15.93 1.45 13.77
N ALA A 24 -16.32 2.37 12.87
CA ALA A 24 -15.81 2.45 11.51
C ALA A 24 -14.46 3.19 11.40
N LEU A 25 -14.00 3.84 12.48
CA LEU A 25 -12.71 4.52 12.51
C LEU A 25 -11.59 3.50 12.72
N ALA A 26 -10.69 3.41 11.74
CA ALA A 26 -9.49 2.60 11.83
C ALA A 26 -8.26 3.50 11.94
N HIS A 27 -7.37 3.17 12.88
CA HIS A 27 -6.06 3.81 13.00
C HIS A 27 -5.03 2.98 12.23
N LEU A 28 -4.53 3.53 11.14
CA LEU A 28 -3.46 2.92 10.37
C LEU A 28 -2.11 3.43 10.88
N HIS A 29 -1.11 2.56 10.92
CA HIS A 29 0.21 2.87 11.46
C HIS A 29 1.29 2.14 10.68
N ALA A 30 2.46 2.77 10.56
CA ALA A 30 3.72 2.16 10.11
C ALA A 30 4.81 2.60 11.08
N ALA A 31 5.71 1.67 11.43
CA ALA A 31 6.83 1.92 12.31
C ALA A 31 8.14 1.79 11.53
N GLY A 32 9.15 2.52 11.98
CA GLY A 32 10.49 2.40 11.45
C GLY A 32 11.48 3.12 12.35
N ASP A 33 12.76 2.89 12.10
CA ASP A 33 13.85 3.53 12.82
C ASP A 33 15.15 3.52 11.96
N PHE A 34 16.27 3.89 12.58
CA PHE A 34 17.61 3.92 11.99
C PHE A 34 18.52 2.80 12.54
N ARG A 35 17.98 1.59 12.75
CA ARG A 35 18.73 0.44 13.30
C ARG A 35 19.86 -0.07 12.40
N ASP A 36 19.80 0.28 11.13
CA ASP A 36 20.73 -0.16 10.08
C ASP A 36 21.76 0.93 9.74
N GLU A 37 22.94 0.51 9.30
CA GLU A 37 24.00 1.43 8.87
C GLU A 37 23.67 2.15 7.56
N GLY A 38 24.29 3.31 7.35
CA GLY A 38 24.18 4.12 6.14
C GLY A 38 23.09 5.19 6.22
N ILE A 39 22.85 5.87 5.10
CA ILE A 39 21.74 6.84 4.96
C ILE A 39 20.49 6.04 4.58
N THR A 40 19.93 5.33 5.56
CA THR A 40 18.78 4.45 5.38
C THR A 40 17.75 4.66 6.49
N ALA A 41 16.52 4.21 6.27
CA ALA A 41 15.51 4.04 7.29
C ALA A 41 14.88 2.66 7.17
N THR A 42 14.81 1.90 8.25
CA THR A 42 14.27 0.54 8.24
C THR A 42 12.82 0.56 8.69
N ILE A 43 11.91 0.21 7.78
CA ILE A 43 10.47 0.22 7.98
C ILE A 43 9.98 -1.19 8.28
N ASP A 44 9.25 -1.36 9.39
CA ASP A 44 8.64 -2.62 9.76
C ASP A 44 7.37 -2.84 8.90
N THR A 45 7.47 -3.75 7.93
CA THR A 45 6.35 -4.11 7.05
C THR A 45 5.76 -5.47 7.41
N TRP A 46 4.56 -5.77 6.89
CA TRP A 46 3.89 -7.05 7.13
C TRP A 46 4.67 -8.27 6.62
N SER A 47 5.50 -8.08 5.58
CA SER A 47 6.35 -9.12 4.99
C SER A 47 7.77 -9.16 5.57
N GLY A 48 8.04 -8.35 6.60
CA GLY A 48 9.34 -8.21 7.25
C GLY A 48 9.91 -6.78 7.14
N PRO A 49 10.98 -6.45 7.90
CA PRO A 49 11.63 -5.16 7.81
C PRO A 49 12.17 -4.88 6.40
N GLN A 50 12.03 -3.65 5.93
CA GLN A 50 12.55 -3.19 4.63
C GLN A 50 13.42 -1.95 4.86
N ARG A 51 14.68 -2.03 4.40
CA ARG A 51 15.60 -0.88 4.40
C ARG A 51 15.25 0.03 3.23
N ALA A 52 14.83 1.25 3.52
CA ALA A 52 14.62 2.31 2.56
C ALA A 52 15.89 3.16 2.44
N GLY A 53 16.33 3.42 1.20
CA GLY A 53 17.52 4.21 0.90
C GLY A 53 17.30 5.20 -0.23
N PHE A 54 18.41 5.80 -0.67
CA PHE A 54 18.41 6.75 -1.78
C PHE A 54 18.21 6.06 -3.13
N HIS A 55 17.56 6.78 -4.03
CA HIS A 55 17.54 6.42 -5.44
C HIS A 55 18.92 6.69 -6.07
N GLU A 56 19.28 6.01 -7.16
CA GLU A 56 20.61 6.18 -7.78
C GLU A 56 20.84 7.61 -8.28
N THR A 57 19.78 8.31 -8.71
CA THR A 57 19.85 9.73 -9.11
C THR A 57 20.24 10.68 -7.97
N THR A 58 20.14 10.22 -6.72
CA THR A 58 20.55 10.94 -5.50
C THR A 58 21.76 10.30 -4.81
N GLY A 59 22.46 9.37 -5.48
CA GLY A 59 23.67 8.74 -4.96
C GLY A 59 23.46 7.41 -4.23
N GLY A 60 22.27 6.80 -4.32
CA GLY A 60 22.08 5.40 -3.89
C GLY A 60 22.79 4.42 -4.82
N ASP A 61 23.12 3.23 -4.32
CA ASP A 61 23.78 2.17 -5.09
C ASP A 61 22.83 1.06 -5.57
N GLY A 62 21.53 1.23 -5.31
CA GLY A 62 20.47 0.28 -5.68
C GLY A 62 20.35 -0.93 -4.75
N SER A 63 21.11 -0.99 -3.65
CA SER A 63 21.04 -2.12 -2.71
C SER A 63 19.87 -2.02 -1.72
N ASP A 64 19.48 -0.80 -1.33
CA ASP A 64 18.32 -0.53 -0.49
C ASP A 64 17.07 -0.22 -1.34
N ALA A 65 15.88 -0.39 -0.75
CA ALA A 65 14.64 -0.06 -1.42
C ALA A 65 14.53 1.46 -1.62
N CYS A 66 14.31 1.92 -2.86
CA CYS A 66 14.03 3.32 -3.13
C CYS A 66 12.74 3.75 -2.42
N SER A 67 12.81 4.77 -1.55
CA SER A 67 11.63 5.29 -0.84
C SER A 67 10.52 5.77 -1.78
N GLY A 68 10.87 6.30 -2.96
CA GLY A 68 9.92 6.65 -4.02
C GLY A 68 9.20 5.43 -4.61
N ASP A 69 9.92 4.35 -4.87
CA ASP A 69 9.32 3.11 -5.37
C ASP A 69 8.42 2.46 -4.33
N MET A 70 8.82 2.48 -3.06
CA MET A 70 7.99 2.00 -1.95
C MET A 70 6.65 2.75 -1.89
N LEU A 71 6.66 4.08 -2.10
CA LEU A 71 5.43 4.87 -2.19
C LEU A 71 4.55 4.43 -3.37
N LEU A 72 5.15 4.23 -4.55
CA LEU A 72 4.41 3.76 -5.73
C LEU A 72 3.85 2.35 -5.55
N GLN A 73 4.58 1.47 -4.86
CA GLN A 73 4.11 0.11 -4.51
C GLN A 73 2.92 0.16 -3.55
N ALA A 74 2.97 1.01 -2.51
CA ALA A 74 1.85 1.21 -1.59
C ALA A 74 0.60 1.75 -2.31
N LEU A 75 0.79 2.73 -3.20
CA LEU A 75 -0.28 3.27 -4.07
C LEU A 75 -0.89 2.17 -4.95
N LEU A 76 -0.04 1.35 -5.58
CA LEU A 76 -0.48 0.29 -6.48
C LEU A 76 -1.26 -0.80 -5.73
N GLY A 77 -0.79 -1.19 -4.55
CA GLY A 77 -1.49 -2.15 -3.68
C GLY A 77 -2.86 -1.65 -3.26
N CYS A 78 -2.95 -0.41 -2.79
CA CYS A 78 -4.21 0.23 -2.39
C CYS A 78 -5.22 0.29 -3.56
N SER A 79 -4.75 0.74 -4.71
CA SER A 79 -5.59 0.87 -5.91
C SER A 79 -6.05 -0.49 -6.44
N GLY A 80 -5.16 -1.48 -6.44
CA GLY A 80 -5.45 -2.82 -6.94
C GLY A 80 -6.47 -3.59 -6.10
N VAL A 81 -6.35 -3.54 -4.78
CA VAL A 81 -7.33 -4.15 -3.86
C VAL A 81 -8.68 -3.46 -4.01
N THR A 82 -8.70 -2.13 -4.10
CA THR A 82 -9.94 -1.36 -4.29
C THR A 82 -10.65 -1.76 -5.58
N LEU A 83 -9.94 -1.77 -6.71
CA LEU A 83 -10.49 -2.17 -8.01
C LEU A 83 -11.11 -3.56 -7.95
N ARG A 84 -10.37 -4.54 -7.41
CA ARG A 84 -10.86 -5.92 -7.30
C ARG A 84 -12.10 -6.01 -6.40
N SER A 85 -12.09 -5.31 -5.26
CA SER A 85 -13.22 -5.29 -4.31
C SER A 85 -14.49 -4.74 -4.95
N VAL A 86 -14.40 -3.60 -5.63
CA VAL A 86 -15.54 -2.96 -6.32
C VAL A 86 -16.06 -3.85 -7.44
N ALA A 87 -15.18 -4.41 -8.29
CA ALA A 87 -15.58 -5.30 -9.36
C ALA A 87 -16.32 -6.53 -8.82
N THR A 88 -15.83 -7.15 -7.74
CA THR A 88 -16.53 -8.25 -7.07
C THR A 88 -17.90 -7.83 -6.56
N ALA A 89 -18.02 -6.66 -5.90
CA ALA A 89 -19.31 -6.18 -5.37
C ALA A 89 -20.35 -5.88 -6.46
N MET A 90 -19.87 -5.50 -7.66
CA MET A 90 -20.68 -5.21 -8.85
C MET A 90 -20.92 -6.44 -9.74
N SER A 91 -20.43 -7.62 -9.35
CA SER A 91 -20.46 -8.84 -10.17
C SER A 91 -19.80 -8.67 -11.56
N ILE A 92 -18.76 -7.83 -11.64
CA ILE A 92 -17.95 -7.65 -12.85
C ILE A 92 -16.79 -8.65 -12.82
N ASP A 93 -16.73 -9.51 -13.84
CA ASP A 93 -15.64 -10.46 -14.01
C ASP A 93 -14.40 -9.79 -14.63
N ILE A 94 -13.28 -9.78 -13.90
CA ILE A 94 -11.98 -9.33 -14.39
C ILE A 94 -11.16 -10.57 -14.73
N ARG A 95 -11.09 -10.89 -16.02
CA ARG A 95 -10.34 -12.04 -16.56
C ARG A 95 -8.83 -11.92 -16.36
N SER A 96 -8.29 -10.71 -16.50
CA SER A 96 -6.87 -10.41 -16.26
C SER A 96 -6.69 -8.94 -15.90
N ALA A 97 -5.62 -8.62 -15.18
CA ALA A 97 -5.21 -7.25 -14.87
C ALA A 97 -3.69 -7.19 -14.70
N THR A 98 -3.08 -6.18 -15.30
CA THR A 98 -1.69 -5.80 -15.05
C THR A 98 -1.70 -4.39 -14.48
N LEU A 99 -1.04 -4.20 -13.34
CA LEU A 99 -1.03 -2.93 -12.63
C LEU A 99 0.38 -2.33 -12.70
N THR A 100 0.47 -1.06 -13.06
CA THR A 100 1.74 -0.31 -13.10
C THR A 100 1.53 1.08 -12.51
N ALA A 101 2.46 1.55 -11.68
CA ALA A 101 2.56 2.94 -11.25
C ALA A 101 3.89 3.52 -11.74
N ARG A 102 3.90 4.80 -12.10
CA ARG A 102 5.09 5.55 -12.52
C ARG A 102 5.05 6.93 -11.87
N GLY A 103 6.21 7.44 -11.50
CA GLY A 103 6.39 8.79 -11.01
C GLY A 103 7.74 9.31 -11.47
N ASP A 104 7.78 10.58 -11.84
CA ASP A 104 9.03 11.27 -12.17
C ASP A 104 9.41 12.18 -11.00
N MET A 105 10.67 12.17 -10.63
CA MET A 105 11.24 12.99 -9.57
C MET A 105 12.41 13.80 -10.13
N ASP A 106 12.42 15.10 -9.87
CA ASP A 106 13.55 15.96 -10.18
C ASP A 106 14.53 15.99 -9.01
N ALA A 107 15.62 15.23 -9.14
CA ALA A 107 16.63 15.09 -8.10
C ALA A 107 17.38 16.41 -7.79
N ARG A 108 17.29 17.44 -8.64
CA ARG A 108 17.84 18.79 -8.35
C ARG A 108 17.15 19.48 -7.18
N GLY A 109 15.98 19.00 -6.76
CA GLY A 109 15.35 19.47 -5.53
C GLY A 109 15.96 18.88 -4.26
N THR A 110 16.65 17.74 -4.39
CA THR A 110 17.30 17.02 -3.29
C THR A 110 18.78 17.36 -3.15
N LEU A 111 19.46 17.65 -4.28
CA LEU A 111 20.88 18.03 -4.38
C LEU A 111 21.05 19.53 -4.58
#